data_AF-A0A662QYG9-F1
#
_entry.id   AF-A0A662QYG9-F1
#
_cell.length_a   1.000
_cell.length_b   1.000
_cell.length_c   1.000
_cell.angle_alpha   90.00
_cell.angle_beta   90.00
_cell.angle_gamma   90.00
#
_symmetry.space_group_name_H-M   'P 1'
#
loop_
_entity.id
_entity.type
_entity.pdbx_description
1 polymer ?
#
loop_
_entity_poly.entity_id
_entity_poly.type
_entity_poly.pdbx_seq_one_letter_code
_entity_poly.pdbx_strand_id
1 'polypeptide(L)'
;MVFYEKCNYIGETLIKDITTGKYAEIKGVVPGTIMVAYVYQIKVRIGNLEFEAPVAMADSNDVPAIFGRADALDRFDANFSKGERVKLQWEG
;
A
#
# COMPACT_ATOMS: atom_id res chain seq x y z
N MET A 1 0.64 6.05 2.56
CA MET A 1 1.08 5.38 1.33
C MET A 1 0.97 3.90 1.61
N VAL A 2 0.03 3.26 0.93
CA VAL A 2 -0.15 1.82 0.99
C VAL A 2 0.71 1.22 -0.11
N PHE A 3 1.53 0.24 0.25
CA PHE A 3 2.26 -0.59 -0.69
C PHE A 3 1.51 -1.90 -0.83
N TYR A 4 1.19 -2.29 -2.05
CA TYR A 4 0.75 -3.66 -2.31
C TYR A 4 1.83 -4.43 -3.08
N GLU A 5 1.76 -5.75 -2.91
CA GLU A 5 2.69 -6.84 -3.21
C GLU A 5 3.42 -6.82 -4.57
N LYS A 6 4.57 -7.52 -4.62
CA LYS A 6 5.15 -8.23 -5.78
C LYS A 6 4.65 -7.74 -7.15
N CYS A 7 5.35 -6.74 -7.69
CA CYS A 7 4.85 -5.94 -8.80
C CYS A 7 5.16 -6.51 -10.20
N ASN A 8 4.92 -7.81 -10.43
CA ASN A 8 4.78 -8.30 -11.82
C ASN A 8 3.40 -8.89 -12.12
N TYR A 9 2.64 -9.43 -11.15
CA TYR A 9 1.38 -10.10 -11.50
C TYR A 9 0.13 -9.31 -11.11
N ILE A 10 0.02 -8.77 -9.90
CA ILE A 10 -1.19 -8.05 -9.47
C ILE A 10 -1.19 -6.60 -10.00
N GLY A 11 -0.04 -5.93 -9.97
CA GLY A 11 0.16 -4.60 -10.57
C GLY A 11 -0.21 -4.59 -12.06
N GLU A 12 0.38 -5.47 -12.87
CA GLU A 12 0.06 -5.60 -14.30
C GLU A 12 -1.38 -6.04 -14.59
N THR A 13 -1.97 -6.87 -13.71
CA THR A 13 -3.38 -7.30 -13.83
C THR A 13 -4.35 -6.14 -13.57
N LEU A 14 -4.03 -5.25 -12.63
CA LEU A 14 -4.85 -4.09 -12.28
C LEU A 14 -4.58 -2.90 -13.20
N ILE A 15 -3.32 -2.72 -13.59
CA ILE A 15 -2.83 -1.57 -14.35
C ILE A 15 -1.78 -2.05 -15.36
N LYS A 16 -2.17 -2.00 -16.63
CA LYS A 16 -1.36 -2.46 -17.77
C LYS A 16 0.03 -1.82 -17.87
N ASP A 17 0.17 -0.58 -17.41
CA ASP A 17 1.45 0.14 -17.34
C ASP A 17 1.47 1.02 -16.08
N ILE A 18 2.21 0.58 -15.08
CA ILE A 18 2.33 1.25 -13.78
C ILE A 18 2.99 2.63 -13.88
N THR A 19 3.73 2.92 -14.96
CA THR A 19 4.45 4.20 -15.09
C THR A 19 3.53 5.37 -15.41
N THR A 20 2.27 5.09 -15.77
CA THR A 20 1.23 6.10 -16.00
C THR A 20 0.75 6.77 -14.72
N GLY A 21 1.08 6.20 -13.56
CA GLY A 21 0.72 6.71 -12.25
C GLY A 21 1.59 7.90 -11.85
N LYS A 22 1.22 8.54 -10.74
CA LYS A 22 2.01 9.66 -10.23
C LYS A 22 3.34 9.15 -9.67
N TYR A 23 4.44 9.56 -10.28
CA TYR A 23 5.79 9.25 -9.79
C TYR A 23 5.97 9.69 -8.33
N ALA A 24 6.60 8.82 -7.54
CA ALA A 24 6.96 9.06 -6.16
C ALA A 24 8.29 8.39 -5.81
N GLU A 25 9.10 9.09 -5.01
CA GLU A 25 10.29 8.54 -4.38
C GLU A 25 9.99 8.16 -2.93
N ILE A 26 10.39 6.94 -2.58
CA ILE A 26 10.09 6.34 -1.29
C ILE A 26 11.41 6.08 -0.57
N LYS A 27 11.52 6.61 0.63
CA LYS A 27 12.71 6.49 1.48
C LYS A 27 12.43 5.58 2.66
N GLY A 28 13.36 4.67 2.90
CA GLY A 28 13.31 3.71 4.01
C GLY A 28 14.35 4.02 5.08
N VAL A 29 14.63 3.00 5.89
CA VAL A 29 15.62 3.07 6.97
C VAL A 29 17.06 3.04 6.43
N VAL A 30 17.29 2.39 5.28
CA VAL A 30 18.61 2.29 4.66
C VAL A 30 18.99 3.65 4.06
N PRO A 31 20.06 4.31 4.56
CA PRO A 31 20.47 5.61 4.05
C PRO A 31 20.88 5.54 2.58
N GLY A 32 20.42 6.50 1.78
CA GLY A 32 20.77 6.59 0.36
C GLY A 32 19.98 5.66 -0.57
N THR A 33 19.18 4.74 -0.03
CA THR A 33 18.26 3.92 -0.85
C THR A 33 16.99 4.71 -1.14
N ILE A 34 16.73 4.94 -2.42
CA ILE A 34 15.48 5.49 -2.94
C ILE A 34 14.81 4.38 -3.73
N MET A 35 13.57 4.08 -3.39
CA MET A 35 12.71 3.22 -4.21
C MET A 35 11.76 4.10 -5.02
N VAL A 36 11.68 3.83 -6.31
CA VAL A 36 10.72 4.49 -7.19
C VAL A 36 9.38 3.75 -7.09
N ALA A 37 8.30 4.51 -7.07
CA ALA A 37 6.97 3.97 -7.14
C ALA A 37 6.03 4.89 -7.91
N TYR A 38 4.92 4.32 -8.34
CA TYR A 38 3.87 5.04 -9.05
C TYR A 38 2.57 4.92 -8.29
N VAL A 39 1.96 6.07 -8.00
CA VAL A 39 0.80 6.19 -7.12
C VAL A 39 -0.47 6.30 -7.95
N TYR A 40 -1.44 5.46 -7.59
CA TYR A 40 -2.79 5.44 -8.15
C TYR A 40 -3.84 5.58 -7.05
N GLN A 41 -4.97 6.17 -7.39
CA GLN A 41 -6.17 6.06 -6.56
C GLN A 41 -6.91 4.79 -6.97
N ILE A 42 -7.00 3.84 -6.05
CA ILE A 42 -7.62 2.54 -6.31
C ILE A 42 -8.77 2.36 -5.33
N LYS A 43 -9.88 1.82 -5.84
CA LYS A 43 -10.99 1.36 -4.99
C LYS A 43 -10.57 0.07 -4.30
N VAL A 44 -10.43 0.14 -2.98
CA VAL A 44 -10.02 -0.96 -2.11
C VAL A 44 -11.24 -1.49 -1.36
N ARG A 45 -11.31 -2.82 -1.19
CA ARG A 45 -12.30 -3.48 -0.33
C ARG A 45 -11.59 -4.31 0.74
N ILE A 46 -11.91 -4.05 2.00
CA ILE A 46 -11.43 -4.83 3.15
C ILE A 46 -12.66 -5.28 3.94
N GLY A 47 -12.93 -6.60 3.94
CA GLY A 47 -14.19 -7.13 4.45
C GLY A 47 -15.38 -6.52 3.73
N ASN A 48 -16.25 -5.82 4.48
CA ASN A 48 -17.43 -5.14 3.94
C ASN A 48 -17.20 -3.62 3.72
N LEU A 49 -16.02 -3.10 4.03
CA LEU A 49 -15.69 -1.69 3.85
C LEU A 49 -15.09 -1.47 2.46
N GLU A 50 -15.66 -0.53 1.70
CA GLU A 50 -15.12 -0.06 0.43
C GLU A 50 -14.71 1.41 0.53
N PHE A 51 -13.53 1.74 0.01
CA PHE A 51 -13.03 3.10 -0.01
C PHE A 51 -12.00 3.30 -1.12
N GLU A 52 -11.79 4.55 -1.54
CA GLU A 52 -10.66 4.90 -2.39
C GLU A 52 -9.43 5.21 -1.53
N ALA A 53 -8.27 4.70 -1.95
CA ALA A 53 -7.02 4.95 -1.27
C ALA A 53 -5.84 5.06 -2.25
N PRO A 54 -4.80 5.84 -1.89
CA PRO A 54 -3.56 5.90 -2.65
C PRO A 54 -2.76 4.61 -2.48
N VAL A 55 -2.57 3.89 -3.59
CA VAL A 55 -1.73 2.70 -3.68
C VAL A 55 -0.49 3.04 -4.48
N ALA A 56 0.67 2.85 -3.85
CA ALA A 56 1.97 2.96 -4.50
C ALA A 56 2.38 1.58 -5.03
N MET A 57 2.64 1.51 -6.34
CA MET A 57 3.21 0.33 -7.00
C MET A 57 4.70 0.57 -7.18
N ALA A 58 5.52 -0.23 -6.51
CA ALA A 58 6.98 -0.15 -6.62
C ALA A 58 7.43 -0.75 -7.95
N ASP A 59 8.48 -0.16 -8.56
CA ASP A 59 9.15 -0.73 -9.72
C ASP A 59 10.18 -1.83 -9.36
N SER A 60 10.26 -2.18 -8.08
CA SER A 60 11.12 -3.22 -7.52
C SER A 60 10.33 -4.22 -6.66
N ASN A 61 10.87 -5.42 -6.49
CA ASN A 61 10.37 -6.47 -5.60
C ASN A 61 11.05 -6.48 -4.22
N ASP A 62 11.93 -5.52 -3.94
CA ASP A 62 12.71 -5.47 -2.70
C ASP A 62 11.90 -5.05 -1.47
N VAL A 63 10.65 -4.62 -1.68
CA VAL A 63 9.75 -4.17 -0.62
C VAL A 63 8.52 -5.07 -0.55
N PRO A 64 8.22 -5.64 0.63
CA PRO A 64 7.00 -6.42 0.80
C PRO A 64 5.74 -5.55 0.66
N ALA A 65 4.58 -6.16 0.46
CA ALA A 65 3.31 -5.45 0.62
C ALA A 65 3.21 -4.87 2.03
N ILE A 66 2.87 -3.59 2.13
CA ILE A 66 2.73 -2.87 3.39
C ILE A 66 1.43 -2.08 3.37
N PHE A 67 0.51 -2.41 4.28
CA PHE A 67 -0.68 -1.60 4.50
C PHE A 67 -0.37 -0.41 5.42
N GLY A 68 -0.03 0.72 4.81
CA GLY A 68 0.39 1.95 5.50
C GLY A 68 -0.75 2.89 5.91
N ARG A 69 -0.40 3.97 6.62
CA ARG A 69 -1.39 4.91 7.20
C ARG A 69 -2.11 5.80 6.21
N ALA A 70 -1.41 6.50 5.31
CA ALA A 70 -2.04 7.62 4.58
C ALA A 70 -3.30 7.20 3.79
N ASP A 71 -4.46 7.65 4.29
CA ASP A 71 -5.81 7.41 3.79
C ASP A 71 -6.20 5.93 3.65
N ALA A 72 -5.62 5.08 4.49
CA ALA A 72 -5.87 3.65 4.49
C ALA A 72 -5.94 3.07 5.91
N LEU A 73 -4.80 2.78 6.57
CA LEU A 73 -4.83 2.21 7.92
C LEU A 73 -5.42 3.18 8.96
N ASP A 74 -5.36 4.49 8.71
CA ASP A 74 -6.02 5.52 9.54
C ASP A 74 -7.55 5.45 9.54
N ARG A 75 -8.16 4.68 8.62
CA ARG A 75 -9.60 4.38 8.60
C ARG A 75 -10.00 3.28 9.59
N PHE A 76 -9.02 2.65 10.24
CA PHE A 76 -9.22 1.55 11.17
C PHE A 76 -8.65 1.91 12.55
N ASP A 77 -9.32 1.47 13.60
CA ASP A 77 -8.69 1.33 14.90
C ASP A 77 -7.80 0.08 14.89
N ALA A 78 -6.48 0.30 14.89
CA ALA A 78 -5.47 -0.72 14.73
C ALA A 78 -4.74 -0.96 16.06
N ASN A 79 -5.02 -2.10 16.71
CA ASN A 79 -4.45 -2.47 17.99
C ASN A 79 -3.51 -3.67 17.87
N PHE A 80 -2.28 -3.53 18.38
CA PHE A 80 -1.33 -4.64 18.49
C PHE A 80 -1.67 -5.49 19.71
N SER A 81 -2.08 -6.73 19.48
CA SER A 81 -2.37 -7.69 20.54
C SER A 81 -1.11 -8.50 20.87
N LYS A 82 -0.44 -8.14 21.96
CA LYS A 82 0.74 -8.83 22.51
C LYS A 82 1.92 -9.00 21.54
N GLY A 83 2.03 -8.14 20.54
CA GLY A 83 3.12 -8.17 19.56
C GLY A 83 3.03 -9.28 18.49
N GLU A 84 2.02 -10.15 18.54
CA GLU A 84 1.88 -11.28 17.60
C GLU A 84 0.81 -11.03 16.53
N ARG A 85 -0.22 -10.24 16.83
CA ARG A 85 -1.38 -10.04 15.94
C ARG A 85 -1.80 -8.58 15.90
N VAL A 86 -2.17 -8.11 14.72
CA VAL A 86 -2.83 -6.81 14.53
C VAL A 86 -4.33 -7.04 14.46
N LYS A 87 -5.11 -6.32 15.28
CA LYS A 87 -6.57 -6.27 15.20
C LYS A 87 -6.98 -4.95 14.58
N LEU A 88 -7.70 -5.02 13.46
CA LEU A 88 -8.32 -3.86 12.81
C LEU A 88 -9.81 -3.85 13.16
N GLN A 89 -10.30 -2.71 13.65
CA GLN A 89 -11.70 -2.46 13.91
C GLN A 89 -12.14 -1.23 13.13
N TRP A 90 -13.38 -1.22 12.68
CA TRP A 90 -13.97 -0.09 11.96
C TRP A 90 -15.48 -0.07 12.27
N GLU A 91 -16.05 1.13 12.29
CA GLU A 91 -17.51 1.28 12.33
C GLU A 91 -18.04 1.13 10.90
N GLY A 92 -18.99 0.21 10.71
CA GLY A 92 -19.65 -0.07 9.44
C GLY A 92 -21.08 0.44 9.44
#